data_AF-A0AAD5MWW2-F1
#
_entry.id   AF-A0AAD5MWW2-F1
#
_cell.length_a   1.000
_cell.length_b   1.000
_cell.length_c   1.000
_cell.angle_alpha   90.00
_cell.angle_beta   90.00
_cell.angle_gamma   90.00
#
_symmetry.space_group_name_H-M   'P 1'
#
loop_
_entity.id
_entity.type
_entity.pdbx_description
1 polymer ?
#
loop_
_entity_poly.entity_id
_entity_poly.type
_entity_poly.pdbx_seq_one_letter_code
_entity_poly.pdbx_strand_id
1 'polypeptide(L)'
;MERKLSAELKRLMIATISDDLQGQVEALTEDKISLASRVQEYSEKLISENEQIEQLRIDRDVWKCKFLAQSIRTDELTFRMEVLFGMLRDAQRIVKDMCSADLSTSIEAEYFANLDLHAFLARSPCEKRIRRKGPNYSNVTISCCPKCSGREIHLL
;
A
#
# COMPACT_ATOMS: atom_id res chain seq x y z
N MET A 1 30.12 -12.90 -83.28
CA MET A 1 30.01 -13.75 -82.08
C MET A 1 30.09 -12.92 -80.80
N GLU A 2 31.08 -12.03 -80.67
CA GLU A 2 31.31 -11.15 -79.50
C GLU A 2 30.12 -10.28 -79.06
N ARG A 3 29.37 -9.67 -80.00
CA ARG A 3 28.19 -8.85 -79.65
C ARG A 3 27.09 -9.64 -78.94
N LYS A 4 26.89 -10.92 -79.31
CA LYS A 4 25.91 -11.80 -78.64
C LYS A 4 26.39 -12.15 -77.22
N LEU A 5 27.68 -12.47 -77.08
CA LEU A 5 28.31 -12.76 -75.79
C LEU A 5 28.22 -11.58 -74.81
N SER A 6 28.47 -10.36 -75.27
CA SER A 6 28.36 -9.14 -74.44
C SER A 6 26.93 -8.85 -74.01
N ALA A 7 25.94 -9.07 -74.89
CA ALA A 7 24.53 -8.91 -74.55
C ALA A 7 24.04 -9.97 -73.55
N GLU A 8 24.60 -11.18 -73.61
CA GLU A 8 24.28 -12.28 -72.69
C GLU A 8 24.92 -12.06 -71.31
N LEU A 9 26.18 -11.64 -71.26
CA LEU A 9 26.86 -11.22 -70.02
C LEU A 9 26.14 -10.09 -69.30
N LYS A 10 25.71 -9.04 -70.03
CA LYS A 10 24.93 -7.94 -69.43
C LYS A 10 23.60 -8.44 -68.86
N ARG A 11 22.91 -9.35 -69.55
CA ARG A 11 21.65 -9.92 -69.07
C ARG A 11 21.85 -10.74 -67.80
N LEU A 12 22.87 -11.59 -67.75
CA LEU A 12 23.21 -12.37 -66.56
C LEU A 12 23.58 -11.45 -65.39
N MET A 13 24.40 -10.43 -65.63
CA MET A 13 24.81 -9.49 -64.59
C MET A 13 23.63 -8.68 -64.05
N ILE A 14 22.73 -8.21 -64.92
CA ILE A 14 21.48 -7.56 -64.51
C ILE A 14 20.62 -8.52 -63.69
N ALA A 15 20.49 -9.78 -64.11
CA ALA A 15 19.73 -10.77 -63.36
C ALA A 15 20.32 -11.02 -61.97
N THR A 16 21.64 -11.17 -61.83
CA THR A 16 22.30 -11.38 -60.53
C THR A 16 22.16 -10.16 -59.61
N ILE A 17 22.32 -8.95 -60.13
CA ILE A 17 22.13 -7.72 -59.34
C ILE A 17 20.67 -7.55 -58.93
N SER A 18 19.73 -7.87 -59.83
CA SER A 18 18.30 -7.83 -59.53
C SER A 18 17.93 -8.82 -58.43
N ASP A 19 18.52 -10.02 -58.44
CA ASP A 19 18.30 -11.07 -57.45
C ASP A 19 18.85 -10.66 -56.07
N ASP A 20 20.07 -10.10 -56.03
CA ASP A 20 20.67 -9.58 -54.78
C ASP A 20 19.86 -8.42 -54.18
N LEU A 21 19.43 -7.47 -55.02
CA LEU A 21 18.55 -6.37 -54.57
C LEU A 21 17.21 -6.88 -54.06
N GLN A 22 16.61 -7.87 -54.74
CA GLN A 22 15.37 -8.48 -54.31
C GLN A 22 15.52 -9.13 -52.92
N GLY A 23 16.59 -9.89 -52.70
CA GLY A 23 16.90 -10.49 -51.40
C GLY A 23 17.10 -9.45 -50.29
N GLN A 24 17.78 -8.34 -50.58
CA GLN A 24 17.94 -7.24 -49.61
C GLN A 24 16.61 -6.58 -49.26
N VAL A 25 15.74 -6.36 -50.26
CA VAL A 25 14.40 -5.78 -50.03
C VAL A 25 13.53 -6.71 -49.20
N GLU A 26 13.59 -8.02 -49.45
CA GLU A 26 12.87 -9.03 -48.66
C GLU A 26 13.33 -9.02 -47.20
N ALA A 27 14.64 -9.08 -46.95
CA ALA A 27 15.19 -9.02 -45.59
C ALA A 27 14.78 -7.73 -44.85
N LEU A 28 14.89 -6.57 -45.51
CA LEU A 28 14.46 -5.29 -44.93
C LEU A 28 12.95 -5.23 -44.66
N THR A 29 12.14 -5.90 -45.50
CA THR A 29 10.69 -5.97 -45.33
C THR A 29 10.32 -6.84 -44.13
N GLU A 30 10.98 -7.99 -43.97
CA GLU A 30 10.81 -8.85 -42.80
C GLU A 30 11.21 -8.13 -41.50
N ASP A 31 12.36 -7.45 -41.49
CA ASP A 31 12.81 -6.65 -40.36
C ASP A 31 11.82 -5.54 -40.02
N LYS A 32 11.29 -4.83 -41.03
CA LYS A 32 10.27 -3.79 -40.83
C LYS A 32 8.99 -4.34 -40.23
N ILE A 33 8.52 -5.51 -40.69
CA ILE A 33 7.34 -6.18 -40.13
C ILE A 33 7.58 -6.56 -38.67
N SER A 34 8.74 -7.16 -38.38
CA SER A 34 9.14 -7.54 -37.01
C SER A 34 9.21 -6.35 -36.07
N LEU A 35 9.82 -5.25 -36.51
CA LEU A 35 9.89 -4.00 -35.74
C LEU A 35 8.51 -3.40 -35.51
N ALA A 36 7.65 -3.37 -36.53
CA ALA A 36 6.27 -2.87 -36.38
C ALA A 36 5.49 -3.69 -35.34
N SER A 37 5.62 -5.01 -35.35
CA SER A 37 5.01 -5.90 -34.36
C SER A 37 5.50 -5.60 -32.94
N ARG A 38 6.82 -5.41 -32.75
CA ARG A 38 7.40 -5.07 -31.44
C ARG A 38 6.94 -3.71 -30.93
N VAL A 39 6.86 -2.71 -31.82
CA VAL A 39 6.35 -1.38 -31.46
C VAL A 39 4.90 -1.47 -30.99
N GLN A 40 4.07 -2.26 -31.67
CA GLN A 40 2.70 -2.48 -31.25
C GLN A 40 2.63 -3.15 -29.87
N GLU A 41 3.39 -4.23 -29.65
CA GLU A 41 3.44 -4.93 -28.36
C GLU A 41 3.84 -3.98 -27.21
N TYR A 42 4.88 -3.16 -27.42
CA TYR A 42 5.29 -2.17 -26.42
C TYR A 42 4.26 -1.07 -26.21
N SER A 43 3.57 -0.63 -27.26
CA SER A 43 2.50 0.36 -27.15
C SER A 43 1.34 -0.18 -26.30
N GLU A 44 0.91 -1.42 -26.54
CA GLU A 44 -0.14 -2.07 -25.75
C GLU A 44 0.27 -2.23 -24.29
N LYS A 45 1.52 -2.63 -24.05
CA LYS A 45 2.07 -2.72 -22.70
C LYS A 45 2.09 -1.38 -21.97
N LEU A 46 2.51 -0.29 -22.64
CA LEU A 46 2.52 1.05 -22.06
C LEU A 46 1.11 1.52 -21.67
N ILE A 47 0.09 1.21 -22.48
CA ILE A 47 -1.29 1.52 -22.15
C ILE A 47 -1.73 0.79 -20.88
N SER A 48 -1.46 -0.51 -20.79
CA SER A 48 -1.81 -1.30 -19.61
C SER A 48 -1.07 -0.85 -18.34
N GLU A 49 0.22 -0.55 -18.44
CA GLU A 49 1.00 -0.03 -17.31
C GLU A 49 0.49 1.34 -16.85
N ASN A 50 0.09 2.20 -17.80
CA ASN A 50 -0.50 3.50 -17.47
C ASN A 50 -1.83 3.37 -16.73
N GLU A 51 -2.70 2.44 -17.14
CA GLU A 51 -3.93 2.14 -16.40
C GLU A 51 -3.65 1.65 -14.97
N GLN A 52 -2.64 0.78 -14.79
CA GLN A 52 -2.23 0.33 -13.45
C GLN A 52 -1.71 1.48 -12.58
N ILE A 53 -0.94 2.41 -13.15
CA ILE A 53 -0.45 3.59 -12.44
C ILE A 53 -1.62 4.45 -11.96
N GLU A 54 -2.62 4.70 -12.81
CA GLU A 54 -3.80 5.47 -12.42
C GLU A 54 -4.62 4.76 -11.34
N GLN A 55 -4.77 3.44 -11.42
CA GLN A 55 -5.45 2.67 -10.37
C GLN A 55 -4.71 2.78 -9.03
N LEU A 56 -3.38 2.62 -9.02
CA LEU A 56 -2.56 2.77 -7.81
C LEU A 56 -2.62 4.18 -7.23
N ARG A 57 -2.75 5.19 -8.08
CA ARG A 57 -2.90 6.59 -7.68
C ARG A 57 -4.24 6.83 -6.98
N ILE A 58 -5.33 6.25 -7.49
CA ILE A 58 -6.64 6.27 -6.83
C ILE A 58 -6.56 5.59 -5.46
N ASP A 59 -5.99 4.39 -5.40
CA ASP A 59 -5.86 3.63 -4.16
C ASP A 59 -5.06 4.39 -3.10
N ARG A 60 -3.95 5.03 -3.50
CA ARG A 60 -3.17 5.91 -2.63
C ARG A 60 -4.03 7.02 -2.01
N ASP A 61 -4.86 7.68 -2.82
CA ASP A 61 -5.69 8.79 -2.35
C ASP A 61 -6.79 8.29 -1.39
N VAL A 62 -7.38 7.13 -1.67
CA VAL A 62 -8.32 6.46 -0.74
C VAL A 62 -7.64 6.15 0.59
N TRP A 63 -6.44 5.57 0.58
CA TRP A 63 -5.70 5.25 1.80
C TRP A 63 -5.30 6.50 2.59
N LYS A 64 -4.91 7.58 1.90
CA LYS A 64 -4.64 8.87 2.53
C LYS A 64 -5.86 9.42 3.26
N CYS A 65 -7.04 9.37 2.63
CA CYS A 65 -8.30 9.80 3.25
C CYS A 65 -8.67 8.93 4.46
N LYS A 66 -8.56 7.59 4.34
CA LYS A 66 -8.83 6.65 5.45
C LYS A 66 -7.91 6.90 6.64
N PHE A 67 -6.62 7.09 6.38
CA PHE A 67 -5.64 7.37 7.43
C PHE A 67 -5.94 8.71 8.13
N LEU A 68 -6.25 9.76 7.37
CA LEU A 68 -6.59 11.07 7.93
C LEU A 68 -7.84 10.99 8.81
N ALA A 69 -8.91 10.35 8.33
CA ALA A 69 -10.14 10.16 9.11
C ALA A 69 -9.87 9.38 10.41
N GLN A 70 -9.05 8.33 10.35
CA GLN A 70 -8.67 7.56 11.54
C GLN A 70 -7.81 8.38 12.51
N SER A 71 -6.90 9.22 12.01
CA SER A 71 -6.09 10.12 12.85
C SER A 71 -7.00 11.08 13.62
N ILE A 72 -7.90 11.78 12.92
CA ILE A 72 -8.84 12.72 13.54
C ILE A 72 -9.68 12.04 14.62
N ARG A 73 -10.22 10.84 14.34
CA ARG A 73 -10.99 10.07 15.34
C ARG A 73 -10.13 9.65 16.53
N THR A 74 -8.87 9.29 16.29
CA THR A 74 -7.96 8.89 17.36
C THR A 74 -7.62 10.08 18.26
N ASP A 75 -7.41 11.25 17.66
CA ASP A 75 -7.17 12.50 18.39
C ASP A 75 -8.39 12.90 19.21
N GLU A 76 -9.60 12.81 18.65
CA GLU A 76 -10.85 13.07 19.36
C GLU A 76 -11.09 12.10 20.53
N LEU A 77 -10.85 10.80 20.32
CA LEU A 77 -10.96 9.80 21.38
C LEU A 77 -9.93 10.03 22.49
N THR A 78 -8.71 10.43 22.13
CA THR A 78 -7.65 10.74 23.10
C THR A 78 -8.05 11.96 23.93
N PHE A 79 -8.53 13.03 23.29
CA PHE A 79 -9.04 14.22 23.99
C PHE A 79 -10.19 13.89 24.95
N ARG A 80 -11.21 13.15 24.49
CA ARG A 80 -12.34 12.75 25.33
C ARG A 80 -11.89 11.88 26.51
N MET A 81 -10.95 10.97 26.28
CA MET A 81 -10.36 10.13 27.31
C MET A 81 -9.64 10.96 28.38
N GLU A 82 -8.84 11.96 27.97
CA GLU A 82 -8.15 12.87 28.89
C GLU A 82 -9.13 13.65 29.77
N VAL A 83 -10.21 14.17 29.19
CA VAL A 83 -11.27 14.89 29.93
C VAL A 83 -11.94 13.97 30.95
N LEU A 84 -12.40 12.79 30.53
CA LEU A 84 -13.05 11.82 31.42
C LEU A 84 -12.11 11.37 32.54
N PHE A 85 -10.82 11.17 32.21
CA PHE A 85 -9.83 10.79 33.19
C PHE A 85 -9.54 11.92 34.19
N GLY A 86 -9.52 13.17 33.74
CA GLY A 86 -9.47 14.33 34.62
C GLY A 86 -10.62 14.34 35.62
N MET A 87 -11.85 14.18 35.13
CA MET A 87 -13.06 14.11 35.98
C MET A 87 -13.01 12.94 36.96
N LEU A 88 -12.56 11.75 36.52
CA LEU A 88 -12.45 10.58 37.37
C LEU A 88 -11.40 10.76 38.48
N ARG A 89 -10.28 11.41 38.15
CA ARG A 89 -9.24 11.75 39.12
C ARG A 89 -9.72 12.78 40.13
N ASP A 90 -10.49 13.78 39.68
CA ASP A 90 -11.11 14.75 40.57
C ASP A 90 -12.12 14.07 41.52
N ALA A 91 -12.94 13.16 41.02
CA ALA A 91 -13.85 12.37 41.84
C ALA A 91 -13.09 11.49 42.86
N GLN A 92 -12.01 10.83 42.43
CA GLN A 92 -11.15 10.03 43.32
C GLN A 92 -10.53 10.89 44.42
N ARG A 93 -10.07 12.10 44.09
CA ARG A 93 -9.54 13.05 45.08
C ARG A 93 -10.60 13.43 46.12
N ILE A 94 -11.82 13.78 45.69
CA ILE A 94 -12.92 14.12 46.60
C ILE A 94 -13.22 12.95 47.54
N VAL A 95 -13.31 11.72 47.01
CA VAL A 95 -13.56 10.53 47.83
C VAL A 95 -12.41 10.30 48.83
N LYS A 96 -11.16 10.50 48.40
CA LYS A 96 -9.99 10.37 49.26
C LYS A 96 -9.99 11.39 50.40
N ASP A 97 -10.34 12.64 50.10
CA ASP A 97 -10.44 13.71 51.10
C ASP A 97 -11.56 13.39 52.12
N MET A 98 -12.71 12.88 51.67
CA MET A 98 -13.78 12.43 52.56
C MET A 98 -13.39 11.23 53.44
N CYS A 99 -12.67 10.25 52.88
CA CYS A 99 -12.16 9.09 53.65
C CYS A 99 -11.14 9.50 54.72
N SER A 100 -10.40 10.58 54.49
CA SER A 100 -9.47 11.11 55.49
C SER A 100 -10.15 11.90 56.61
N ALA A 101 -11.36 12.39 56.38
CA ALA A 101 -12.14 13.20 57.33
C ALA A 101 -13.08 12.34 58.22
N ASP A 102 -13.62 11.24 57.70
CA ASP A 102 -14.60 10.38 58.41
C ASP A 102 -14.09 8.95 58.65
N LEU A 103 -14.10 8.49 59.91
CA LEU A 103 -13.64 7.16 60.35
C LEU A 103 -14.59 5.99 59.99
N SER A 104 -15.71 6.27 59.33
CA SER A 104 -16.76 5.27 58.98
C SER A 104 -17.06 5.21 57.49
N THR A 105 -16.01 5.33 56.67
CA THR A 105 -16.11 5.20 55.22
C THR A 105 -16.22 3.73 54.79
N SER A 106 -17.01 3.45 53.74
CA SER A 106 -17.21 2.07 53.26
C SER A 106 -15.95 1.55 52.56
N ILE A 107 -15.76 0.23 52.60
CA ILE A 107 -14.60 -0.47 52.03
C ILE A 107 -14.43 -0.14 50.53
N GLU A 108 -15.54 0.04 49.81
CA GLU A 108 -15.57 0.39 48.39
C GLU A 108 -15.03 1.81 48.13
N ALA A 109 -15.31 2.75 49.04
CA ALA A 109 -14.81 4.12 48.94
C ALA A 109 -13.28 4.16 49.18
N GLU A 110 -12.80 3.40 50.16
CA GLU A 110 -11.37 3.27 50.45
C GLU A 110 -10.60 2.55 49.32
N TYR A 111 -11.23 1.54 48.70
CA TYR A 111 -10.70 0.88 47.51
C TYR A 111 -10.59 1.87 46.33
N PHE A 112 -11.65 2.62 46.04
CA PHE A 112 -11.65 3.60 44.96
C PHE A 112 -10.62 4.71 45.20
N ALA A 113 -10.50 5.22 46.43
CA ALA A 113 -9.54 6.27 46.80
C ALA A 113 -8.06 5.89 46.56
N ASN A 114 -7.76 4.59 46.59
CA ASN A 114 -6.40 4.06 46.42
C ASN A 114 -6.17 3.33 45.09
N LEU A 115 -7.19 3.24 44.24
CA LEU A 115 -7.11 2.56 42.94
C LEU A 115 -6.14 3.27 41.98
N ASP A 116 -5.21 2.53 41.37
CA ASP A 116 -4.37 3.08 40.30
C ASP A 116 -5.17 3.23 39.00
N LEU A 117 -5.67 4.45 38.76
CA LEU A 117 -6.43 4.76 37.54
C LEU A 117 -5.54 4.74 36.27
N HIS A 118 -4.21 4.92 36.39
CA HIS A 118 -3.31 4.92 35.23
C HIS A 118 -3.13 3.52 34.63
N ALA A 119 -3.25 2.45 35.43
CA ALA A 119 -3.16 1.07 34.96
C ALA A 119 -4.21 0.73 33.88
N PHE A 120 -5.38 1.36 33.92
CA PHE A 120 -6.45 1.18 32.93
C PHE A 120 -6.19 1.90 31.60
N LEU A 121 -5.24 2.85 31.58
CA LEU A 121 -4.90 3.66 30.41
C LEU A 121 -3.58 3.25 29.75
N ALA A 122 -2.78 2.43 30.42
CA ALA A 122 -1.55 1.90 29.85
C ALA A 122 -1.89 1.15 28.55
N ARG A 123 -1.40 1.66 27.41
CA ARG A 123 -1.45 0.89 26.16
C ARG A 123 -0.82 -0.47 26.43
N SER A 124 -1.43 -1.54 25.91
CA SER A 124 -0.77 -2.83 25.92
C SER A 124 0.64 -2.68 25.32
N PRO A 125 1.72 -3.24 25.90
CA PRO A 125 3.13 -2.93 25.57
C PRO A 125 3.60 -3.32 24.15
N CYS A 126 2.70 -3.42 23.18
CA CYS A 126 2.96 -3.92 21.85
C CYS A 126 3.64 -2.87 20.95
N GLU A 127 4.87 -2.48 21.27
CA GLU A 127 5.71 -1.65 20.38
C GLU A 127 6.38 -2.44 19.26
N LYS A 128 6.39 -3.78 19.34
CA LYS A 128 6.96 -4.64 18.28
C LYS A 128 6.01 -4.77 17.10
N ARG A 129 5.93 -3.71 16.28
CA ARG A 129 5.27 -3.73 14.96
C ARG A 129 5.72 -4.98 14.20
N ILE A 130 4.79 -5.89 13.93
CA ILE A 130 5.07 -7.04 13.06
C ILE A 130 5.21 -6.51 11.63
N ARG A 131 6.42 -6.53 11.06
CA ARG A 131 6.58 -6.39 9.61
C ARG A 131 5.99 -7.65 8.96
N ARG A 132 4.86 -7.51 8.26
CA ARG A 132 4.32 -8.60 7.44
C ARG A 132 5.23 -8.82 6.24
N LYS A 133 5.54 -10.08 5.91
CA LYS A 133 6.44 -10.46 4.82
C LYS A 133 5.82 -10.29 3.41
N GLY A 134 4.57 -9.83 3.31
CA GLY A 134 3.88 -9.63 2.04
C GLY A 134 2.57 -8.85 2.19
N PRO A 135 1.94 -8.47 1.06
CA PRO A 135 0.66 -7.76 1.05
C PRO A 135 -0.44 -8.63 1.67
N ASN A 136 -1.26 -8.04 2.54
CA ASN A 136 -2.41 -8.72 3.14
C ASN A 136 -3.70 -8.13 2.54
N TYR A 137 -4.47 -8.99 1.87
CA TYR A 137 -5.72 -8.65 1.18
C TYR A 137 -6.98 -9.00 2.00
N SER A 138 -6.81 -9.55 3.21
CA SER A 138 -7.90 -9.80 4.17
C SER A 138 -8.12 -8.60 5.09
N ASN A 139 -9.31 -8.51 5.69
CA ASN A 139 -9.71 -7.48 6.67
C ASN A 139 -8.54 -7.14 7.61
N VAL A 140 -8.07 -5.89 7.53
CA VAL A 140 -6.83 -5.44 8.16
C VAL A 140 -7.00 -5.42 9.69
N THR A 141 -6.78 -6.55 10.34
CA THR A 141 -6.48 -6.58 11.76
C THR A 141 -5.05 -6.09 11.92
N ILE A 142 -4.88 -4.82 12.29
CA ILE A 142 -3.57 -4.27 12.66
C ILE A 142 -3.19 -4.87 14.02
N SER A 143 -2.73 -6.11 14.02
CA SER A 143 -2.19 -6.76 15.21
C SER A 143 -0.82 -6.14 15.53
N CYS A 144 -0.75 -5.36 16.61
CA CYS A 144 0.42 -4.57 16.98
C CYS A 144 1.65 -5.38 17.46
N CYS A 145 1.51 -6.67 17.77
CA CYS A 145 2.61 -7.59 18.13
C CYS A 145 2.19 -9.07 18.01
N PRO A 146 3.12 -10.05 18.14
CA PRO A 146 2.79 -11.48 18.09
C PRO A 146 1.77 -11.94 19.14
N LYS A 147 1.70 -11.27 20.30
CA LYS A 147 0.68 -11.55 21.34
C LYS A 147 -0.72 -11.03 20.98
N CYS A 148 -0.81 -10.03 20.11
CA CYS A 148 -2.07 -9.47 19.62
C CYS A 148 -2.46 -10.04 18.24
N SER A 149 -1.69 -10.98 17.71
CA SER A 149 -1.99 -11.68 16.45
C SER A 149 -3.22 -12.58 16.64
N GLY A 150 -4.19 -12.53 15.73
CA GLY A 150 -5.41 -13.33 15.80
C GLY A 150 -6.52 -12.78 16.70
N ARG A 151 -6.33 -11.64 17.38
CA ARG A 151 -7.44 -10.89 18.00
C ARG A 151 -8.09 -10.04 16.93
N GLU A 152 -9.23 -10.49 16.42
CA GLU A 152 -10.00 -9.71 15.45
C GLU A 152 -10.51 -8.43 16.11
N ILE A 153 -10.06 -7.28 15.62
CA ILE A 153 -10.70 -6.01 15.88
C ILE A 153 -11.79 -5.89 14.83
N HIS A 154 -13.03 -6.24 15.19
CA HIS A 154 -14.17 -5.92 14.37
C HIS A 154 -14.36 -4.40 14.41
N LEU A 155 -14.06 -3.74 13.29
CA LEU A 155 -14.52 -2.39 13.06
C LEU A 155 -16.03 -2.51 12.82
N LEU A 156 -16.83 -2.08 13.81
CA LEU A 156 -18.28 -1.91 13.69
C LEU A 156 -18.61 -0.99 12.50
#